data_AF-Q4DHS3-F1
#
_entry.id   AF-Q4DHS3-F1
#
_cell.length_a   1.000
_cell.length_b   1.000
_cell.length_c   1.000
_cell.angle_alpha   90.00
_cell.angle_beta   90.00
_cell.angle_gamma   90.00
#
_symmetry.space_group_name_H-M   'P 1'
#
loop_
_entity.id
_entity.type
_entity.pdbx_description
1 polymer ?
#
loop_
_entity_poly.entity_id
_entity_poly.type
_entity_poly.pdbx_seq_one_letter_code
_entity_poly.pdbx_strand_id
1 'polypeptide(L)'
;MGAGRSVVRRLRNTCDYNKHRKLKKKKKEKKRITMEKNLIINVTCNPPVISILGPVKESTIEKLNDVLPGACTTTNTGKVHFAFVRKEEPPHWYGELQTHFASEDIGQSQLFVSLLDAVEEEGMWKLCGSNANVHDYDKATHKFFFVRA
;
A
#
# COMPACT_ATOMS: atom_id res chain seq x y z
N MET A 1 -70.60 -25.49 12.32
CA MET A 1 -69.44 -25.72 11.44
C MET A 1 -68.38 -24.68 11.79
N GLY A 2 -67.23 -25.10 12.33
CA GLY A 2 -66.18 -24.21 12.81
C GLY A 2 -65.11 -24.00 11.73
N ALA A 3 -65.03 -22.80 11.17
CA ALA A 3 -63.95 -22.37 10.29
C ALA A 3 -63.36 -21.07 10.86
N GLY A 4 -62.35 -21.20 11.71
CA GLY A 4 -61.68 -20.07 12.34
C GLY A 4 -60.29 -20.46 12.81
N ARG A 5 -59.33 -20.62 11.88
CA ARG A 5 -57.91 -20.75 12.24
C ARG A 5 -57.00 -20.11 11.20
N SER A 6 -56.16 -19.23 11.74
CA SER A 6 -54.79 -18.92 11.31
C SER A 6 -54.56 -17.72 10.39
N VAL A 7 -54.45 -16.54 11.00
CA VAL A 7 -53.80 -15.35 10.44
C VAL A 7 -52.61 -14.98 11.34
N VAL A 8 -51.47 -15.68 11.29
CA VAL A 8 -50.22 -15.18 11.91
C VAL A 8 -48.97 -15.83 11.28
N ARG A 9 -48.50 -15.44 10.08
CA ARG A 9 -47.10 -15.69 9.67
C ARG A 9 -46.61 -14.68 8.61
N ARG A 10 -45.61 -13.85 8.97
CA ARG A 10 -44.46 -13.36 8.16
C ARG A 10 -44.08 -11.90 8.45
N LEU A 11 -43.44 -11.65 9.58
CA LEU A 11 -42.62 -10.44 9.77
C LEU A 11 -41.39 -10.78 10.65
N ARG A 12 -40.41 -11.52 10.12
CA ARG A 12 -39.12 -11.75 10.83
C ARG A 12 -37.84 -11.51 10.01
N ASN A 13 -37.91 -11.18 8.73
CA ASN A 13 -36.70 -11.18 7.88
C ASN A 13 -36.08 -9.79 7.60
N THR A 14 -36.66 -8.69 8.07
CA THR A 14 -36.12 -7.34 7.79
C THR A 14 -35.05 -6.88 8.80
N CYS A 15 -34.95 -7.51 9.97
CA CYS A 15 -34.03 -7.06 11.01
C CYS A 15 -32.56 -7.44 10.71
N ASP A 16 -32.31 -8.67 10.25
CA ASP A 16 -30.95 -9.17 10.00
C ASP A 16 -30.27 -8.53 8.79
N TYR A 17 -31.04 -8.23 7.73
CA TYR A 17 -30.52 -7.57 6.53
C TYR A 17 -29.96 -6.17 6.85
N ASN A 18 -30.67 -5.40 7.69
CA ASN A 18 -30.23 -4.08 8.11
C ASN A 18 -28.97 -4.13 9.00
N LYS A 19 -28.82 -5.15 9.85
CA LYS A 19 -27.64 -5.35 10.70
C LYS A 19 -26.38 -5.63 9.86
N HIS A 20 -26.47 -6.52 8.86
CA HIS A 20 -25.37 -6.81 7.94
C HIS A 20 -24.94 -5.58 7.11
N ARG A 21 -25.90 -4.80 6.59
CA ARG A 21 -25.60 -3.59 5.81
C ARG A 21 -24.92 -2.51 6.64
N LYS A 22 -25.35 -2.32 7.91
CA LYS A 22 -24.71 -1.39 8.85
C LYS A 22 -23.27 -1.82 9.18
N LEU A 23 -23.03 -3.12 9.41
CA LEU A 23 -21.68 -3.65 9.66
C LEU A 23 -20.75 -3.51 8.45
N LYS A 24 -21.23 -3.77 7.23
CA LYS A 24 -20.44 -3.57 6.00
C LYS A 24 -20.06 -2.11 5.79
N LYS A 25 -20.99 -1.17 6.01
CA LYS A 25 -20.70 0.27 5.96
C LYS A 25 -19.67 0.67 7.02
N LYS A 26 -19.86 0.27 8.29
CA LYS A 26 -18.93 0.58 9.39
C LYS A 26 -17.54 -0.03 9.16
N LYS A 27 -17.45 -1.24 8.58
CA LYS A 27 -16.16 -1.86 8.21
C LYS A 27 -15.48 -1.11 7.06
N LYS A 28 -16.23 -0.67 6.04
CA LYS A 28 -15.70 0.12 4.92
C LYS A 28 -15.19 1.49 5.39
N GLU A 29 -15.92 2.13 6.29
CA GLU A 29 -15.56 3.44 6.86
C GLU A 29 -14.38 3.35 7.82
N LYS A 30 -14.38 2.37 8.74
CA LYS A 30 -13.22 2.09 9.59
C LYS A 30 -11.98 1.79 8.74
N LYS A 31 -12.14 1.06 7.62
CA LYS A 31 -11.06 0.78 6.66
C LYS A 31 -10.52 2.05 6.02
N ARG A 32 -11.37 3.03 5.69
CA ARG A 32 -10.95 4.36 5.17
C ARG A 32 -10.18 5.15 6.22
N ILE A 33 -10.72 5.28 7.44
CA ILE A 33 -10.06 6.01 8.54
C ILE A 33 -8.69 5.41 8.85
N THR A 34 -8.57 4.08 8.87
CA THR A 34 -7.26 3.43 9.03
C THR A 34 -6.34 3.68 7.85
N MET A 35 -6.83 3.80 6.61
CA MET A 35 -5.94 4.11 5.48
C MET A 35 -5.46 5.56 5.50
N GLU A 36 -6.23 6.51 6.05
CA GLU A 36 -5.82 7.92 6.13
C GLU A 36 -4.68 8.18 7.13
N LYS A 37 -4.39 7.22 8.02
CA LYS A 37 -3.34 7.34 9.04
C LYS A 37 -2.22 6.32 8.90
N ASN A 38 -2.33 5.41 7.93
CA ASN A 38 -1.35 4.36 7.71
C ASN A 38 -0.79 4.48 6.29
N LEU A 39 0.53 4.46 6.19
CA LEU A 39 1.23 4.35 4.92
C LEU A 39 1.91 2.98 4.88
N ILE A 40 1.76 2.26 3.79
CA ILE A 40 2.39 0.97 3.56
C ILE A 40 3.21 1.09 2.30
N ILE A 41 4.50 0.81 2.42
CA ILE A 41 5.41 0.81 1.28
C ILE A 41 5.89 -0.62 1.07
N ASN A 42 5.66 -1.16 -0.11
CA ASN A 42 6.26 -2.44 -0.52
C ASN A 42 7.37 -2.16 -1.51
N VAL A 43 8.51 -2.78 -1.29
CA VAL A 43 9.66 -2.75 -2.17
C VAL A 43 10.03 -4.20 -2.49
N THR A 44 9.76 -4.62 -3.72
CA THR A 44 10.23 -5.91 -4.23
C THR A 44 11.55 -5.67 -4.94
N CYS A 45 12.60 -6.40 -4.60
CA CYS A 45 13.92 -6.27 -5.22
C CYS A 45 14.07 -7.28 -6.37
N ASN A 46 14.95 -6.95 -7.33
CA ASN A 46 15.33 -7.76 -8.50
C ASN A 46 14.20 -8.07 -9.52
N PRO A 47 13.83 -7.08 -10.36
CA PRO A 47 14.20 -5.66 -10.30
C PRO A 47 13.40 -4.91 -9.21
N PRO A 48 13.86 -3.72 -8.76
CA PRO A 48 13.14 -2.92 -7.78
C PRO A 48 11.75 -2.48 -8.27
N VAL A 49 10.71 -2.90 -7.57
CA VAL A 49 9.33 -2.48 -7.77
C VAL A 49 8.81 -1.91 -6.46
N ILE A 50 8.36 -0.66 -6.50
CA ILE A 50 7.91 0.07 -5.32
C ILE A 50 6.42 0.36 -5.44
N SER A 51 5.66 0.04 -4.39
CA SER A 51 4.26 0.42 -4.27
C SER A 51 3.99 1.11 -2.95
N ILE A 52 3.36 2.29 -3.01
CA ILE A 52 3.06 3.12 -1.84
C ILE A 52 1.53 3.20 -1.71
N LEU A 53 1.00 2.59 -0.66
CA LEU A 53 -0.42 2.61 -0.32
C LEU A 53 -0.64 3.51 0.90
N GLY A 54 -1.47 4.53 0.73
CA GLY A 54 -1.82 5.48 1.78
C GLY A 54 -1.71 6.93 1.29
N PRO A 55 -2.04 7.90 2.13
CA PRO A 55 -1.91 9.31 1.78
C PRO A 55 -0.42 9.67 1.81
N VAL A 56 0.14 10.04 0.67
CA VAL A 56 1.50 10.57 0.57
C VAL A 56 1.44 11.85 -0.26
N LYS A 57 2.22 12.86 0.11
CA LYS A 57 2.25 14.12 -0.64
C LYS A 57 2.85 13.89 -2.02
N GLU A 58 2.34 14.60 -3.02
CA GLU A 58 2.89 14.56 -4.38
C GLU A 58 4.33 15.07 -4.43
N SER A 59 4.69 16.07 -3.61
CA SER A 59 6.07 16.54 -3.46
C SER A 59 7.04 15.44 -3.00
N THR A 60 6.57 14.51 -2.16
CA THR A 60 7.37 13.36 -1.72
C THR A 60 7.55 12.37 -2.87
N ILE A 61 6.52 12.15 -3.68
CA ILE A 61 6.60 11.32 -4.88
C ILE A 61 7.56 11.92 -5.91
N GLU A 62 7.52 13.24 -6.14
CA GLU A 62 8.46 13.96 -7.00
C GLU A 62 9.90 13.77 -6.53
N LYS A 63 10.17 13.99 -5.23
CA LYS A 63 11.50 13.76 -4.66
C LYS A 63 11.96 12.31 -4.84
N LEU A 64 11.08 11.34 -4.60
CA LEU A 64 11.41 9.93 -4.79
C LEU A 64 11.72 9.61 -6.25
N ASN A 65 11.05 10.26 -7.21
CA ASN A 65 11.36 10.09 -8.63
C ASN A 65 12.79 10.52 -8.97
N ASP A 66 13.30 11.56 -8.30
CA ASP A 66 14.64 12.09 -8.52
C ASP A 66 15.72 11.25 -7.81
N VAL A 67 15.46 10.79 -6.59
CA VAL A 67 16.48 10.14 -5.74
C VAL A 67 16.60 8.64 -5.99
N LEU A 68 15.50 7.92 -6.18
CA LEU A 68 15.51 6.45 -6.24
C LEU A 68 16.37 5.86 -7.39
N PRO A 69 16.39 6.44 -8.60
CA PRO A 69 17.27 5.94 -9.68
C PRO A 69 18.75 6.01 -9.33
N GLY A 70 19.17 7.01 -8.55
CA GLY A 70 20.55 7.18 -8.09
C GLY A 70 20.96 6.23 -6.97
N ALA A 71 20.01 5.61 -6.27
CA ALA A 71 20.25 4.67 -5.19
C ALA A 71 20.54 3.23 -5.67
N CYS A 72 20.44 2.96 -6.98
CA CYS A 72 20.65 1.65 -7.56
C CYS A 72 22.01 1.54 -8.28
N THR A 73 22.65 0.38 -8.23
CA THR A 73 24.05 0.21 -8.69
C THR A 73 24.20 0.07 -10.19
N THR A 74 23.18 -0.39 -10.92
CA THR A 74 23.26 -0.57 -12.38
C THR A 74 22.47 0.52 -13.10
N THR A 75 23.17 1.38 -13.85
CA THR A 75 22.58 2.30 -14.82
C THR A 75 22.69 1.65 -16.20
N ASN A 76 21.76 0.76 -16.58
CA ASN A 76 21.60 0.54 -18.01
C ASN A 76 21.09 1.86 -18.58
N THR A 77 21.87 2.49 -19.45
CA THR A 77 21.76 3.85 -20.00
C THR A 77 20.52 4.08 -20.88
N GLY A 78 19.48 3.25 -20.71
CA GLY A 78 18.17 3.47 -21.30
C GLY A 78 17.55 4.74 -20.73
N LYS A 79 17.11 5.63 -21.62
CA LYS A 79 16.46 6.93 -21.40
C LYS A 79 15.12 6.85 -20.63
N VAL A 80 14.88 5.77 -19.89
CA VAL A 80 13.63 5.54 -19.18
C VAL A 80 13.71 6.30 -17.86
N HIS A 81 13.13 7.50 -17.86
CA HIS A 81 12.92 8.24 -16.63
C HIS A 81 12.00 7.43 -15.72
N PHE A 82 12.50 7.13 -14.52
CA PHE A 82 11.67 6.57 -13.48
C PHE A 82 10.62 7.59 -13.07
N ALA A 83 9.36 7.18 -13.08
CA ALA A 83 8.25 7.98 -12.61
C ALA A 83 7.22 7.08 -11.95
N PHE A 84 6.84 7.41 -10.72
CA PHE A 84 5.69 6.81 -10.08
C PHE A 84 4.42 7.09 -10.88
N VAL A 85 3.64 6.04 -11.13
CA VAL A 85 2.33 6.10 -11.76
C VAL A 85 1.28 5.80 -10.70
N ARG A 86 0.23 6.61 -10.66
CA ARG A 86 -0.93 6.36 -9.79
C ARG A 86 -1.83 5.31 -10.42
N LYS A 87 -2.04 4.19 -9.73
CA LYS A 87 -2.98 3.12 -10.10
C LYS A 87 -4.24 3.25 -9.25
N GLU A 88 -5.41 2.94 -9.79
CA GLU A 88 -6.71 3.15 -9.13
C GLU A 88 -7.28 1.89 -8.44
N GLU A 89 -6.74 0.69 -8.70
CA GLU A 89 -7.31 -0.57 -8.21
C GLU A 89 -6.30 -1.42 -7.41
N PRO A 90 -6.19 -1.22 -6.07
CA PRO A 90 -6.69 -0.09 -5.28
C PRO A 90 -5.88 1.20 -5.55
N PRO A 91 -6.30 2.39 -5.07
CA PRO A 91 -5.52 3.62 -5.21
C PRO A 91 -4.14 3.51 -4.54
N HIS A 92 -3.07 3.51 -5.33
CA HIS A 92 -1.68 3.49 -4.85
C HIS A 92 -0.72 4.09 -5.88
N TRP A 93 0.45 4.51 -5.41
CA TRP A 93 1.55 4.85 -6.30
C TRP A 93 2.35 3.59 -6.61
N TYR A 94 2.73 3.43 -7.87
CA TYR A 94 3.50 2.30 -8.37
C TYR A 94 4.68 2.80 -9.19
N GLY A 95 5.88 2.36 -8.87
CA GLY A 95 7.11 2.69 -9.59
C GLY A 95 7.90 1.41 -9.86
N GLU A 96 8.52 1.33 -11.02
CA GLU A 96 9.29 0.15 -11.43
C GLU A 96 10.62 0.57 -12.03
N LEU A 97 11.72 0.07 -11.47
CA LEU A 97 13.08 0.33 -11.91
C LEU A 97 13.57 -0.86 -12.75
N GLN A 98 12.95 -1.05 -13.93
CA GLN A 98 13.15 -2.23 -14.79
C GLN A 98 14.61 -2.50 -15.19
N THR A 99 15.42 -1.45 -15.28
CA THR A 99 16.82 -1.50 -15.74
C THR A 99 17.84 -1.50 -14.61
N HIS A 100 17.38 -1.50 -13.36
CA HIS A 100 18.22 -1.42 -12.18
C HIS A 100 18.22 -2.74 -11.42
N PHE A 101 19.39 -3.14 -10.94
CA PHE A 101 19.50 -4.20 -9.94
C PHE A 101 19.89 -3.56 -8.62
N ALA A 102 19.17 -3.93 -7.56
CA ALA A 102 19.56 -3.62 -6.20
C ALA A 102 20.26 -4.86 -5.66
N SER A 103 21.60 -4.88 -5.76
CA SER A 103 22.40 -5.95 -5.14
C SER A 103 22.04 -6.05 -3.66
N GLU A 104 21.96 -7.29 -3.18
CA GLU A 104 21.41 -7.64 -1.86
C GLU A 104 22.03 -6.82 -0.71
N ASP A 105 23.34 -6.54 -0.80
CA ASP A 105 24.07 -5.90 0.30
C ASP A 105 23.92 -4.36 0.32
N ILE A 106 24.39 -3.70 -0.75
CA ILE A 106 24.54 -2.23 -0.76
C ILE A 106 23.37 -1.56 -1.50
N GLY A 107 22.95 -2.11 -2.64
CA GLY A 107 21.92 -1.49 -3.47
C GLY A 107 20.56 -1.44 -2.78
N GLN A 108 20.17 -2.53 -2.10
CA GLN A 108 18.90 -2.56 -1.36
C GLN A 108 18.92 -1.59 -0.18
N SER A 109 20.00 -1.58 0.59
CA SER A 109 20.17 -0.69 1.74
C SER A 109 20.08 0.78 1.33
N GLN A 110 20.78 1.20 0.27
CA GLN A 110 20.72 2.58 -0.24
C GLN A 110 19.32 2.96 -0.73
N LEU A 111 18.63 2.04 -1.40
CA LEU A 111 17.26 2.24 -1.85
C LEU A 111 16.31 2.44 -0.67
N PHE A 112 16.43 1.62 0.38
CA PHE A 112 15.60 1.74 1.57
C PHE A 112 15.87 3.05 2.30
N VAL A 113 17.13 3.42 2.54
CA VAL A 113 17.48 4.68 3.20
C VAL A 113 16.92 5.88 2.45
N SER A 114 17.14 5.95 1.13
CA SER A 114 16.63 7.04 0.28
C SER A 114 15.11 7.17 0.35
N LEU A 115 14.42 6.03 0.43
CA LEU A 115 12.97 5.98 0.55
C LEU A 115 12.49 6.41 1.94
N LEU A 116 13.15 5.95 3.00
CA LEU A 116 12.81 6.29 4.38
C LEU A 116 13.01 7.79 4.63
N ASP A 117 14.14 8.35 4.20
CA ASP A 117 14.47 9.77 4.36
C ASP A 117 13.44 10.67 3.66
N ALA A 118 13.06 10.36 2.42
CA ALA A 118 12.06 11.14 1.68
C ALA A 118 10.67 11.12 2.34
N VAL A 119 10.29 10.00 2.98
CA VAL A 119 9.01 9.86 3.68
C VAL A 119 9.05 10.55 5.04
N GLU A 120 10.17 10.44 5.77
CA GLU A 120 10.35 11.08 7.07
C GLU A 120 10.37 12.61 6.96
N GLU A 121 10.99 13.16 5.92
CA GLU A 121 11.01 14.60 5.63
C GLU A 121 9.61 15.21 5.38
N GLU A 122 8.60 14.40 5.03
CA GLU A 122 7.21 14.88 4.96
C GLU A 122 6.71 15.42 6.33
N GLY A 123 7.39 15.02 7.41
CA GLY A 123 7.31 15.61 8.75
C GLY A 123 6.32 14.93 9.71
N MET A 124 5.77 13.77 9.36
CA MET A 124 4.69 13.14 10.14
C MET A 124 4.68 11.60 10.14
N TRP A 125 5.49 10.95 9.32
CA TRP A 125 5.50 9.49 9.22
C TRP A 125 6.47 8.88 10.20
N LYS A 126 6.00 7.93 11.01
CA LYS A 126 6.85 7.11 11.88
C LYS A 126 6.80 5.67 11.44
N LEU A 127 7.96 5.07 11.20
CA LEU A 127 8.09 3.64 10.93
C LEU A 127 7.69 2.86 12.18
N CYS A 128 6.64 2.06 12.09
CA CYS A 128 6.13 1.24 13.20
C CYS A 128 6.47 -0.25 13.07
N GLY A 129 6.96 -0.67 11.89
CA GLY A 129 7.43 -2.03 11.67
C GLY A 129 7.86 -2.26 10.23
N SER A 130 8.60 -3.35 10.03
CA SER A 130 8.98 -3.84 8.71
C SER A 130 8.90 -5.36 8.67
N ASN A 131 8.54 -5.91 7.52
CA ASN A 131 8.55 -7.34 7.23
C ASN A 131 9.33 -7.58 5.95
N ALA A 132 10.05 -8.69 5.86
CA ALA A 132 10.62 -9.19 4.62
C ALA A 132 9.95 -10.51 4.26
N ASN A 133 9.61 -10.70 2.98
CA ASN A 133 9.17 -11.97 2.46
C ASN A 133 10.10 -12.37 1.31
N VAL A 134 10.79 -13.49 1.47
CA VAL A 134 11.62 -14.07 0.43
C VAL A 134 10.72 -14.94 -0.43
N HIS A 135 10.62 -14.58 -1.71
CA HIS A 135 9.93 -15.38 -2.71
C HIS A 135 10.90 -16.38 -3.33
N ASP A 136 10.37 -17.29 -4.14
CA ASP A 136 11.19 -18.14 -4.99
C ASP A 136 12.05 -17.29 -5.95
N TYR A 137 13.25 -17.77 -6.29
CA TYR A 137 14.18 -17.18 -7.26
C TYR A 137 14.83 -15.84 -6.85
N ASP A 138 15.36 -15.74 -5.62
CA ASP A 138 16.18 -14.61 -5.13
C ASP A 138 15.48 -13.24 -5.19
N LYS A 139 14.15 -13.26 -5.13
CA LYS A 139 13.31 -12.05 -5.03
C LYS A 139 12.88 -11.85 -3.60
N ALA A 140 13.30 -10.77 -2.98
CA ALA A 140 12.81 -10.35 -1.67
C ALA A 140 11.80 -9.22 -1.80
N THR A 141 10.72 -9.25 -1.02
CA THR A 141 9.80 -8.13 -0.86
C THR A 141 9.81 -7.63 0.57
N HIS A 142 10.23 -6.38 0.74
CA HIS A 142 10.25 -5.67 1.99
C HIS A 142 9.00 -4.81 2.09
N LYS A 143 8.27 -4.95 3.19
CA LYS A 143 7.10 -4.14 3.50
C LYS A 143 7.38 -3.29 4.72
N PHE A 144 7.28 -1.98 4.56
CA PHE A 144 7.44 -0.99 5.61
C PHE A 144 6.07 -0.43 5.98
N PHE A 145 5.80 -0.36 7.29
CA PHE A 145 4.56 0.16 7.83
C PHE A 145 4.84 1.46 8.56
N PHE A 146 4.12 2.51 8.20
CA PHE A 146 4.18 3.79 8.87
C PHE A 146 2.82 4.17 9.41
N VAL A 147 2.87 4.85 10.54
CA VAL A 147 1.72 5.53 11.12
C VAL A 147 1.99 7.03 11.12
N ARG A 148 0.94 7.80 10.88
CA ARG A 148 1.02 9.26 11.05
C ARG A 148 1.09 9.56 12.55
N ALA A 149 2.16 10.21 12.97
CA ALA A 149 2.40 10.64 14.35
C ALA A 149 1.44 11.75 14.79
#